data_AF-A0AA43TPN1-F1
#
_entry.id   AF-A0AA43TPN1-F1
#
_cell.length_a   1.000
_cell.length_b   1.000
_cell.length_c   1.000
_cell.angle_alpha   90.00
_cell.angle_beta   90.00
_cell.angle_gamma   90.00
#
_symmetry.space_group_name_H-M   'P 1'
#
loop_
_entity.id
_entity.type
_entity.pdbx_description
1 polymer ?
#
loop_
_entity_poly.entity_id
_entity_poly.type
_entity_poly.pdbx_seq_one_letter_code
_entity_poly.pdbx_strand_id
1 'polypeptide(L)'
;MLHLARFAAIAVLVWFYMTAKEKGESPINWAITGLIGYWITWWVVKLAVIPTLMGMVAKNPTGAFLVYQIPALCAIGAAFFIRKKMLANAAEKAN
;
A
#
# COMPACT_ATOMS: atom_id res chain seq x y z
N MET A 1 6.30 13.20 -11.89
CA MET A 1 4.90 13.32 -11.40
C MET A 1 4.36 11.92 -11.13
N LEU A 2 3.88 11.66 -9.91
CA LEU A 2 3.58 10.32 -9.37
C LEU A 2 2.26 9.71 -9.91
N HIS A 3 2.15 9.55 -11.24
CA HIS A 3 0.98 8.90 -11.84
C HIS A 3 0.86 7.44 -11.38
N LEU A 4 1.98 6.73 -11.28
CA LEU A 4 2.02 5.33 -10.86
C LEU A 4 1.49 5.10 -9.44
N ALA A 5 1.83 5.99 -8.50
CA ALA A 5 1.35 5.90 -7.13
C ALA A 5 -0.16 6.18 -7.02
N ARG A 6 -0.70 7.07 -7.87
CA ARG A 6 -2.15 7.29 -7.96
C ARG A 6 -2.87 6.07 -8.52
N PHE A 7 -2.36 5.46 -9.58
CA PHE A 7 -2.93 4.23 -10.14
C PHE A 7 -2.85 3.07 -9.14
N ALA A 8 -1.71 2.93 -8.43
CA ALA A 8 -1.56 1.93 -7.38
C ALA A 8 -2.55 2.13 -6.23
N ALA A 9 -2.75 3.37 -5.77
CA ALA A 9 -3.72 3.67 -4.72
C ALA A 9 -5.16 3.34 -5.14
N ILE A 10 -5.54 3.68 -6.37
CA ILE A 10 -6.87 3.34 -6.92
C ILE A 10 -7.02 1.82 -7.07
N ALA A 11 -6.00 1.14 -7.57
CA ALA A 11 -6.00 -0.32 -7.70
C ALA A 11 -6.16 -1.01 -6.33
N VAL A 12 -5.44 -0.54 -5.30
CA VAL A 12 -5.59 -1.03 -3.92
C VAL A 12 -7.01 -0.80 -3.40
N LEU A 13 -7.58 0.39 -3.60
CA LEU A 13 -8.95 0.70 -3.20
C LEU A 13 -9.97 -0.24 -3.86
N VAL A 14 -9.92 -0.38 -5.18
CA VAL A 14 -10.81 -1.27 -5.94
C VAL A 14 -10.64 -2.72 -5.50
N TRP A 15 -9.40 -3.14 -5.25
CA TRP A 15 -9.11 -4.50 -4.82
C TRP A 15 -9.70 -4.82 -3.45
N PHE A 16 -9.55 -3.91 -2.48
CA PHE A 16 -10.15 -4.05 -1.16
C PHE A 16 -11.68 -4.00 -1.23
N TYR A 17 -12.24 -3.12 -2.05
CA TYR A 17 -13.68 -2.99 -2.25
C TYR A 17 -14.30 -4.27 -2.81
N MET A 18 -13.74 -4.81 -3.91
CA MET A 18 -14.23 -6.05 -4.53
C MET A 18 -14.13 -7.24 -3.57
N THR A 19 -12.99 -7.35 -2.87
CA THR A 19 -12.76 -8.46 -1.92
C THR A 19 -13.78 -8.44 -0.78
N ALA A 20 -14.09 -7.28 -0.23
CA ALA A 20 -15.07 -7.15 0.85
C ALA A 20 -16.49 -7.47 0.37
N LYS A 21 -16.86 -7.02 -0.83
CA LYS A 21 -18.16 -7.33 -1.45
C LYS A 21 -18.36 -8.83 -1.64
N GLU A 22 -17.32 -9.54 -2.08
CA GLU A 22 -17.35 -11.02 -2.24
C GLU A 22 -17.48 -11.76 -0.90
N LYS A 23 -17.04 -11.15 0.21
CA LYS A 23 -17.08 -11.74 1.55
C LYS A 23 -18.27 -11.30 2.39
N GLY A 24 -19.19 -10.48 1.84
CA GLY A 24 -20.35 -9.98 2.57
C GLY A 24 -20.03 -8.95 3.66
N GLU A 25 -18.81 -8.40 3.65
CA GLU A 25 -18.34 -7.40 4.60
C GLU A 25 -18.52 -5.98 4.05
N SER A 26 -18.46 -4.96 4.93
CA SER A 26 -18.62 -3.55 4.52
C SER A 26 -17.50 -3.12 3.55
N PRO A 27 -17.79 -2.88 2.26
CA PRO A 27 -16.76 -2.61 1.26
C PRO A 27 -16.04 -1.28 1.47
N ILE A 28 -16.78 -0.30 2.00
CA ILE A 28 -16.25 1.03 2.30
C ILE A 28 -15.25 0.94 3.46
N ASN A 29 -15.57 0.20 4.52
CA ASN A 29 -14.68 0.06 5.69
C ASN A 29 -13.37 -0.64 5.31
N TRP A 30 -13.42 -1.65 4.46
CA TRP A 30 -12.24 -2.34 3.95
C TRP A 30 -11.41 -1.46 3.03
N ALA A 31 -12.04 -0.75 2.11
CA ALA A 31 -11.36 0.18 1.22
C ALA A 31 -10.65 1.30 2.02
N ILE A 32 -11.32 1.88 3.03
CA ILE A 32 -10.73 2.88 3.92
C ILE A 32 -9.55 2.29 4.71
N THR A 33 -9.69 1.08 5.26
CA THR A 33 -8.61 0.42 6.01
C THR A 33 -7.39 0.16 5.13
N GLY A 34 -7.59 -0.31 3.89
CA GLY A 34 -6.54 -0.50 2.91
C GLY A 34 -5.85 0.82 2.51
N LEU A 35 -6.63 1.89 2.32
CA LEU A 35 -6.10 3.23 2.01
C LEU A 35 -5.28 3.82 3.15
N ILE A 36 -5.78 3.72 4.38
CA ILE A 36 -5.06 4.17 5.59
C ILE A 36 -3.75 3.38 5.72
N GLY A 37 -3.80 2.06 5.55
CA GLY A 37 -2.61 1.20 5.58
C GLY A 37 -1.57 1.57 4.52
N TYR A 38 -2.02 1.81 3.29
CA TYR A 38 -1.17 2.28 2.19
C TYR A 38 -0.54 3.63 2.55
N TRP A 39 -1.34 4.58 3.05
CA TRP A 39 -0.88 5.93 3.40
C TRP A 39 0.16 5.94 4.53
N ILE A 40 -0.10 5.18 5.60
CA ILE A 40 0.84 5.05 6.73
C ILE A 40 2.15 4.42 6.25
N THR A 41 2.07 3.32 5.51
CA THR A 41 3.27 2.64 4.99
C THR A 41 4.09 3.56 4.08
N TRP A 42 3.40 4.32 3.21
CA TRP A 42 4.05 5.29 2.35
C TRP A 42 4.86 6.32 3.15
N TRP A 43 4.27 6.91 4.20
CA TRP A 43 4.96 7.87 5.06
C TRP A 43 6.12 7.25 5.84
N VAL A 44 5.93 6.05 6.41
CA VAL A 44 6.98 5.34 7.14
C VAL A 44 8.18 5.07 6.25
N VAL A 45 7.96 4.54 5.04
CA VAL A 45 9.05 4.23 4.10
C VAL A 45 9.68 5.52 3.58
N LYS A 46 8.89 6.56 3.32
CA LYS A 46 9.40 7.86 2.89
C LYS A 46 10.30 8.52 3.94
N LEU A 47 10.00 8.38 5.23
CA LEU A 47 10.78 9.01 6.30
C LEU A 47 11.93 8.14 6.81
N ALA A 48 11.78 6.81 6.81
CA ALA A 48 12.79 5.90 7.36
C ALA A 48 13.76 5.37 6.29
N VAL A 49 13.29 5.14 5.06
CA VAL A 49 14.04 4.39 4.03
C VAL A 49 14.61 5.30 2.95
N ILE A 50 13.83 6.28 2.47
CA ILE A 50 14.31 7.24 1.44
C ILE A 50 15.56 8.01 1.89
N PRO A 51 15.66 8.59 3.11
CA PRO A 51 16.83 9.42 3.45
C PRO A 51 18.13 8.61 3.45
N THR A 52 18.07 7.38 3.96
CA THR A 52 19.19 6.44 4.01
C THR A 52 19.61 6.01 2.60
N LEU A 53 18.66 5.68 1.72
CA LEU A 53 18.94 5.28 0.34
C LEU A 53 19.38 6.45 -0.55
N MET A 54 18.82 7.63 -0.37
CA MET A 54 19.22 8.83 -1.11
C MET A 54 20.67 9.20 -0.82
N GLY A 55 21.15 9.03 0.42
CA GLY A 55 22.56 9.24 0.77
C GLY A 55 23.52 8.33 -0.03
N MET A 56 23.08 7.13 -0.41
CA MET A 56 23.88 6.17 -1.19
C MET A 56 23.76 6.37 -2.71
N VAL A 57 22.67 6.98 -3.17
CA VAL A 57 22.27 6.95 -4.58
C VAL A 57 22.18 8.35 -5.21
N ALA A 58 22.36 9.43 -4.44
CA ALA A 58 22.24 10.82 -4.88
C ALA A 58 23.09 11.19 -6.11
N LYS A 59 24.19 10.48 -6.36
CA LYS A 59 25.09 10.76 -7.50
C LYS A 59 24.63 10.14 -8.83
N ASN A 60 23.58 9.31 -8.85
CA ASN A 60 23.08 8.68 -10.07
C ASN A 60 21.57 8.99 -10.29
N PRO A 61 21.20 9.72 -11.35
CA PRO A 61 19.80 10.11 -11.61
C PRO A 61 18.86 8.92 -11.79
N THR A 62 19.33 7.79 -12.36
CA THR A 62 18.53 6.57 -12.50
C THR A 62 18.22 5.93 -11.14
N GLY A 63 19.19 5.99 -10.23
CA GLY A 63 19.01 5.46 -8.89
C GLY A 63 18.09 6.33 -8.04
N ALA A 64 18.15 7.65 -8.16
CA ALA A 64 17.20 8.55 -7.48
C ALA A 64 15.76 8.26 -7.91
N PHE A 65 15.53 8.00 -9.20
CA PHE A 65 14.22 7.61 -9.71
C PHE A 65 13.68 6.30 -9.09
N LEU A 66 14.53 5.28 -8.97
CA LEU A 66 14.19 4.02 -8.31
C LEU A 66 13.82 4.23 -6.83
N VAL A 67 14.61 5.01 -6.11
CA VAL A 67 14.38 5.30 -4.69
C VAL A 67 13.02 5.96 -4.47
N TYR A 68 12.61 6.89 -5.34
CA TYR A 68 11.27 7.50 -5.28
C TYR A 68 10.10 6.53 -5.46
N GLN A 69 10.31 5.34 -6.06
CA GLN A 69 9.26 4.33 -6.24
C GLN A 69 9.15 3.34 -5.07
N ILE A 70 10.20 3.20 -4.25
CA ILE A 70 10.24 2.25 -3.12
C ILE A 70 9.05 2.43 -2.17
N PRO A 71 8.66 3.66 -1.77
CA PRO A 71 7.50 3.85 -0.89
C PRO A 71 6.21 3.30 -1.47
N ALA A 72 5.99 3.40 -2.78
CA ALA A 72 4.79 2.87 -3.43
C ALA A 72 4.81 1.34 -3.45
N LEU A 73 5.95 0.71 -3.77
CA LEU A 73 6.10 -0.75 -3.75
C LEU A 73 5.90 -1.33 -2.35
N CYS A 74 6.50 -0.72 -1.34
CA CYS A 74 6.31 -1.13 0.05
C CYS A 74 4.85 -0.96 0.50
N ALA A 75 4.18 0.13 0.11
CA ALA A 75 2.79 0.36 0.44
C ALA A 75 1.83 -0.65 -0.24
N ILE A 76 2.13 -1.09 -1.47
CA ILE A 76 1.41 -2.19 -2.12
C ILE A 76 1.63 -3.50 -1.35
N GLY A 77 2.86 -3.80 -0.94
CA GLY A 77 3.18 -4.98 -0.13
C GLY A 77 2.44 -4.99 1.20
N ALA A 78 2.43 -3.86 1.93
CA ALA A 78 1.67 -3.73 3.16
C ALA A 78 0.15 -3.89 2.93
N ALA A 79 -0.39 -3.31 1.87
CA ALA A 79 -1.78 -3.50 1.49
C ALA A 79 -2.12 -4.98 1.25
N PHE A 80 -1.22 -5.76 0.66
CA PHE A 80 -1.38 -7.21 0.51
C PHE A 80 -1.49 -7.95 1.86
N PHE A 81 -0.61 -7.61 2.81
CA PHE A 81 -0.65 -8.19 4.15
C PHE A 81 -1.91 -7.79 4.93
N ILE A 82 -2.32 -6.53 4.85
CA ILE A 82 -3.56 -6.04 5.47
C ILE A 82 -4.75 -6.81 4.90
N ARG A 83 -4.83 -6.96 3.58
CA ARG A 83 -5.90 -7.74 2.93
C ARG A 83 -5.92 -9.18 3.44
N LYS A 84 -4.77 -9.85 3.53
CA LYS A 84 -4.68 -11.23 4.05
C LYS A 84 -5.18 -11.32 5.50
N LYS A 85 -4.82 -10.35 6.35
CA LYS A 85 -5.29 -10.27 7.73
C LYS A 85 -6.81 -10.03 7.82
N MET A 86 -7.35 -9.13 7.01
CA MET A 86 -8.79 -8.86 6.98
C MET A 86 -9.59 -10.08 6.52
N LEU A 87 -9.08 -10.82 5.52
CA LEU A 87 -9.66 -12.08 5.08
C LEU A 87 -9.65 -13.15 6.18
N ALA A 88 -8.58 -13.26 6.96
CA ALA A 88 -8.51 -14.18 8.08
C ALA A 88 -9.53 -13.82 9.17
N ASN A 89 -9.63 -12.54 9.54
CA ASN A 89 -10.62 -12.07 10.51
C ASN A 89 -12.08 -12.32 10.04
N ALA A 90 -12.36 -12.12 8.74
CA ALA A 90 -13.68 -12.40 8.19
C ALA A 90 -14.01 -13.90 8.21
N ALA A 91 -13.02 -14.77 7.97
CA ALA A 91 -13.19 -16.22 8.07
C ALA A 91 -13.39 -16.71 9.51
N GLU A 92 -12.73 -16.07 10.49
CA GLU A 92 -12.90 -16.35 11.91
C GLU A 92 -14.29 -15.94 12.41
N LYS A 93 -14.81 -14.79 11.96
CA LYS A 93 -16.18 -14.34 12.27
C LYS A 93 -17.30 -15.22 11.69
N ALA A 94 -16.99 -16.00 10.65
CA ALA A 94 -17.96 -16.84 9.95
C ALA A 94 -18.06 -18.26 10.52
N ASN A 95 -17.16 -18.66 11.42
CA ASN A 95 -17.26 -19.88 12.24
C ASN A 95 -17.90 -19.57 13.59
#